data_AF-A0A1M6Y190-F1
#
_entry.id   AF-A0A1M6Y190-F1
#
_cell.length_a   1.000
_cell.length_b   1.000
_cell.length_c   1.000
_cell.angle_alpha   90.00
_cell.angle_beta   90.00
_cell.angle_gamma   90.00
#
_symmetry.space_group_name_H-M   'P 1'
#
loop_
_entity.id
_entity.type
_entity.pdbx_description
1 polymer ?
#
loop_
_entity_poly.entity_id
_entity_poly.type
_entity_poly.pdbx_seq_one_letter_code
_entity_poly.pdbx_strand_id
1 'polypeptide(L)'
;MATRREFVLGAGAAAATLPRLIGSGIGGPASAAEGVKPGEDHWDQGRVRHLIPTVNHDRFLIKASFNPPLLGVPDLEVGANRVRGQMNGAGGDSWQFDVTGLKSSTPYKLTLRAAGGRALCEPWSLSTFPAPDAMPDRLRLMIYTCGGGHDALNEGLPEGKTGWLPSALRRRLLQRGLSFKPDALIANGDQVYWDLRAPQASKMSGASPHGIAIAGTFDRAQPIFGTPNETVFRRATGPQIIPQYGALLRSTPVFFMQDDHDYFDNDEATDDIITFPPDHFMLELARATRQLYYPEYLPDPNRPLGLPGASAPDRPPGVAEAYGTLRYGKLAEILLYDIRRSQTLNGPSAVFVDGTVENWLKARMADRDVVHVVNIPSNPPGWSAGKWGEWYPDILRDGKLTTDIAKPYWQTGWLKQHDRLMQAVAAMPGRIPLVISGDLHAIAEGRMMSSGSLDFSKNPIEVILAGPLGTGDRGWPSAFRGIGASVPTHLQMQENLKPIEENGFIIADFTPESITIRYFRFNYHKQAPEVIDTLEPFRVTELKRP
;
A
#
# COMPACT_ATOMS: atom_id res chain seq x y z
N MET A 1 6.27 -1.42 39.71
CA MET A 1 7.21 -1.10 38.62
C MET A 1 7.64 -2.43 37.99
N ALA A 2 7.04 -2.81 36.87
CA ALA A 2 7.46 -3.99 36.11
C ALA A 2 8.74 -3.64 35.32
N THR A 3 9.72 -4.54 35.31
CA THR A 3 11.03 -4.30 34.69
C THR A 3 11.02 -4.66 33.20
N ARG A 4 11.93 -4.02 32.45
CA ARG A 4 12.22 -4.11 30.99
C ARG A 4 12.35 -5.51 30.36
N ARG A 5 12.26 -6.61 31.11
CA ARG A 5 12.56 -7.98 30.63
C ARG A 5 11.35 -8.87 30.28
N GLU A 6 10.12 -8.38 30.40
CA GLU A 6 8.90 -9.17 30.13
C GLU A 6 8.26 -8.91 28.75
N PHE A 7 9.01 -8.36 27.78
CA PHE A 7 8.48 -8.11 26.42
C PHE A 7 8.72 -9.26 25.42
N VAL A 8 9.22 -10.41 25.88
CA VAL A 8 9.33 -11.61 25.03
C VAL A 8 8.88 -12.80 25.86
N LEU A 9 7.94 -13.58 25.31
CA LEU A 9 7.34 -14.84 25.79
C LEU A 9 5.90 -14.70 26.30
N GLY A 10 4.97 -14.73 25.34
CA GLY A 10 3.54 -14.90 25.58
C GLY A 10 2.89 -15.90 24.64
N ALA A 11 3.55 -17.01 24.28
CA ALA A 11 2.90 -18.17 23.67
C ALA A 11 3.81 -19.42 23.67
N GLY A 12 3.35 -20.50 24.30
CA GLY A 12 3.67 -21.86 23.87
C GLY A 12 4.48 -22.74 24.82
N ALA A 13 3.79 -23.63 25.54
CA ALA A 13 4.30 -24.97 25.85
C ALA A 13 3.13 -25.92 26.19
N ALA A 14 2.61 -26.62 25.19
CA ALA A 14 1.90 -27.88 25.39
C ALA A 14 2.41 -28.86 24.32
N ALA A 15 3.38 -29.68 24.70
CA ALA A 15 3.92 -30.74 23.88
C ALA A 15 2.99 -31.95 23.93
N ALA A 16 2.56 -32.43 22.77
CA ALA A 16 1.98 -33.76 22.61
C ALA A 16 2.80 -34.52 21.57
N THR A 17 3.49 -35.56 22.03
CA THR A 17 4.22 -36.53 21.24
C THR A 17 3.27 -37.59 20.68
N LEU A 18 3.31 -37.83 19.37
CA LEU A 18 2.84 -39.09 18.78
C LEU A 18 3.66 -39.46 17.53
N PRO A 19 3.79 -40.77 17.20
CA PRO A 19 4.87 -41.30 16.40
C PRO A 19 4.59 -41.29 14.89
N ARG A 20 5.69 -41.20 14.13
CA ARG A 20 5.75 -41.29 12.66
C ARG A 20 5.30 -42.68 12.17
N LEU A 21 4.34 -42.70 11.26
CA LEU A 21 4.11 -43.81 10.33
C LEU A 21 4.52 -43.35 8.93
N ILE A 22 5.42 -44.12 8.33
CA ILE A 22 5.93 -43.94 6.97
C ILE A 22 4.84 -44.43 6.00
N GLY A 23 4.40 -43.55 5.12
CA GLY A 23 3.48 -43.86 4.02
C GLY A 23 3.88 -43.07 2.79
N SER A 24 4.47 -43.77 1.82
CA SER A 24 4.75 -43.31 0.47
C SER A 24 3.47 -42.90 -0.26
N GLY A 25 3.42 -41.68 -0.79
CA GLY A 25 2.28 -41.19 -1.58
C GLY A 25 2.62 -39.90 -2.32
N ILE A 26 2.77 -40.02 -3.62
CA ILE A 26 3.03 -38.99 -4.63
C ILE A 26 1.93 -37.92 -4.63
N GLY A 27 2.28 -36.64 -4.78
CA GLY A 27 1.35 -35.61 -5.27
C GLY A 27 1.41 -34.23 -4.60
N GLY A 28 2.54 -33.53 -4.61
CA GLY A 28 2.55 -32.09 -4.33
C GLY A 28 1.80 -31.33 -5.43
N PRO A 29 1.07 -30.23 -5.14
CA PRO A 29 0.37 -29.49 -6.17
C PRO A 29 1.39 -28.89 -7.13
N ALA A 30 1.33 -29.41 -8.35
CA ALA A 30 2.11 -29.00 -9.48
C ALA A 30 1.87 -27.54 -9.84
N SER A 31 2.92 -26.97 -10.44
CA SER A 31 2.90 -25.76 -11.26
C SER A 31 1.63 -25.70 -12.12
N ALA A 32 0.66 -24.87 -11.73
CA ALA A 32 -0.50 -24.56 -12.56
C ALA A 32 -0.19 -23.28 -13.35
N ALA A 33 0.58 -23.46 -14.41
CA ALA A 33 0.49 -22.59 -15.57
C ALA A 33 -0.72 -23.05 -16.42
N GLU A 34 -1.42 -22.05 -16.95
CA GLU A 34 -2.43 -22.09 -18.02
C GLU A 34 -3.90 -22.41 -17.66
N GLY A 35 -4.71 -21.37 -17.90
CA GLY A 35 -6.17 -21.36 -17.87
C GLY A 35 -6.72 -19.93 -17.94
N VAL A 36 -6.33 -19.15 -18.96
CA VAL A 36 -6.83 -17.77 -19.17
C VAL A 36 -8.14 -17.81 -19.97
N LYS A 37 -9.24 -17.24 -19.42
CA LYS A 37 -10.09 -16.15 -20.00
C LYS A 37 -11.48 -16.11 -19.35
N PRO A 38 -12.00 -14.90 -19.02
CA PRO A 38 -12.52 -13.98 -20.03
C PRO A 38 -12.03 -12.52 -19.92
N GLY A 39 -11.73 -11.89 -21.07
CA GLY A 39 -11.86 -10.44 -21.25
C GLY A 39 -10.60 -9.55 -21.35
N GLU A 40 -9.43 -10.05 -21.71
CA GLU A 40 -8.40 -9.22 -22.36
C GLU A 40 -8.22 -9.71 -23.81
N ASP A 41 -8.48 -8.82 -24.77
CA ASP A 41 -7.81 -8.90 -26.06
C ASP A 41 -6.31 -9.04 -25.77
N HIS A 42 -5.65 -10.01 -26.39
CA HIS A 42 -4.27 -10.39 -26.09
C HIS A 42 -3.32 -9.24 -26.44
N TRP A 43 -3.21 -8.25 -25.54
CA TRP A 43 -2.29 -7.13 -25.69
C TRP A 43 -0.86 -7.68 -25.75
N ASP A 44 -0.15 -7.43 -26.84
CA ASP A 44 1.21 -7.94 -26.98
C ASP A 44 2.18 -7.15 -26.09
N GLN A 45 2.53 -7.74 -24.96
CA GLN A 45 3.46 -7.19 -23.99
C GLN A 45 4.89 -7.03 -24.54
N GLY A 46 5.24 -7.75 -25.62
CA GLY A 46 6.55 -7.66 -26.26
C GLY A 46 7.69 -7.82 -25.25
N ARG A 47 8.55 -6.79 -25.15
CA ARG A 47 9.74 -6.79 -24.26
C ARG A 47 9.49 -6.16 -22.89
N VAL A 48 8.30 -5.61 -22.66
CA VAL A 48 7.96 -4.95 -21.40
C VAL A 48 7.86 -6.01 -20.31
N ARG A 49 8.43 -5.76 -19.13
CA ARG A 49 8.23 -6.59 -17.93
C ARG A 49 7.18 -6.00 -17.01
N HIS A 50 7.28 -4.71 -16.74
CA HIS A 50 6.24 -3.96 -16.04
C HIS A 50 5.97 -2.62 -16.75
N LEU A 51 4.75 -2.13 -16.63
CA LEU A 51 4.32 -0.84 -17.18
C LEU A 51 3.21 -0.27 -16.28
N ILE A 52 3.57 0.73 -15.48
CA ILE A 52 2.68 1.30 -14.46
C ILE A 52 2.62 2.82 -14.62
N PRO A 53 1.44 3.38 -14.95
CA PRO A 53 1.24 4.82 -15.03
C PRO A 53 0.66 5.40 -13.73
N THR A 54 0.90 6.68 -13.51
CA THR A 54 0.02 7.57 -12.75
C THR A 54 -0.35 8.77 -13.62
N VAL A 55 -1.48 9.42 -13.31
CA VAL A 55 -2.00 10.54 -14.08
C VAL A 55 -2.59 11.61 -13.18
N ASN A 56 -2.58 12.85 -13.66
CA ASN A 56 -3.46 13.90 -13.18
C ASN A 56 -4.23 14.46 -14.40
N HIS A 57 -4.70 15.70 -14.31
CA HIS A 57 -5.47 16.34 -15.36
C HIS A 57 -4.68 16.73 -16.62
N ASP A 58 -3.35 16.81 -16.57
CA ASP A 58 -2.52 17.31 -17.69
C ASP A 58 -1.17 16.58 -17.84
N ARG A 59 -0.91 15.56 -17.04
CA ARG A 59 0.39 14.90 -16.96
C ARG A 59 0.25 13.40 -16.76
N PHE A 60 1.12 12.65 -17.45
CA PHE A 60 1.38 11.25 -17.21
C PHE A 60 2.79 11.07 -16.68
N LEU A 61 2.95 10.21 -15.68
CA LEU A 61 4.25 9.67 -15.30
C LEU A 61 4.18 8.15 -15.35
N ILE A 62 5.01 7.54 -16.19
CA ILE A 62 4.95 6.11 -16.49
C ILE A 62 6.29 5.47 -16.16
N LYS A 63 6.29 4.43 -15.32
CA LYS A 63 7.44 3.56 -15.05
C LYS A 63 7.34 2.31 -15.90
N ALA A 64 8.45 1.92 -16.54
CA ALA A 64 8.52 0.71 -17.34
C ALA A 64 9.86 -0.01 -17.14
N SER A 65 9.85 -1.34 -17.21
CA SER A 65 11.08 -2.11 -17.32
C SER A 65 11.03 -3.14 -18.44
N PHE A 66 12.19 -3.66 -18.85
CA PHE A 66 12.35 -4.48 -20.05
C PHE A 66 13.22 -5.72 -19.82
N ASN A 67 12.94 -6.78 -20.59
CA ASN A 67 13.82 -7.94 -20.73
C ASN A 67 13.96 -8.32 -22.21
N PRO A 68 15.18 -8.42 -22.77
CA PRO A 68 16.45 -7.98 -22.17
C PRO A 68 16.50 -6.46 -21.97
N PRO A 69 17.50 -5.92 -21.25
CA PRO A 69 17.70 -4.47 -21.13
C PRO A 69 17.83 -3.78 -22.49
N LEU A 70 17.51 -2.48 -22.53
CA LEU A 70 17.59 -1.68 -23.75
C LEU A 70 19.00 -1.11 -23.92
N LEU A 71 19.54 -1.22 -25.13
CA LEU A 71 20.88 -0.69 -25.48
C LEU A 71 20.86 0.81 -25.80
N GLY A 72 19.70 1.41 -25.98
CA GLY A 72 19.53 2.82 -26.32
C GLY A 72 18.23 3.37 -25.74
N VAL A 73 18.18 4.70 -25.63
CA VAL A 73 17.06 5.42 -25.01
C VAL A 73 15.76 5.14 -25.78
N PRO A 74 14.73 4.55 -25.15
CA PRO A 74 13.42 4.39 -25.77
C PRO A 74 12.67 5.72 -25.86
N ASP A 75 11.67 5.77 -26.73
CA ASP A 75 10.74 6.88 -26.87
C ASP A 75 9.31 6.44 -26.57
N LEU A 76 8.57 7.29 -25.87
CA LEU A 76 7.13 7.17 -25.70
C LEU A 76 6.44 8.22 -26.58
N GLU A 77 5.58 7.77 -27.48
CA GLU A 77 4.69 8.61 -28.28
C GLU A 77 3.32 8.68 -27.58
N VAL A 78 2.80 9.90 -27.38
CA VAL A 78 1.50 10.18 -26.74
C VAL A 78 0.74 11.17 -27.59
N GLY A 79 -0.13 10.68 -28.48
CA GLY A 79 -0.75 11.52 -29.51
C GLY A 79 0.31 12.17 -30.42
N ALA A 80 0.39 13.51 -30.43
CA ALA A 80 1.40 14.25 -31.17
C ALA A 80 2.72 14.49 -30.38
N ASN A 81 2.74 14.18 -29.08
CA ASN A 81 3.91 14.37 -28.24
C ASN A 81 4.83 13.15 -28.35
N ARG A 82 6.15 13.39 -28.30
CA ARG A 82 7.18 12.37 -28.19
C ARG A 82 8.10 12.70 -27.02
N VAL A 83 8.27 11.77 -26.10
CA VAL A 83 9.07 11.94 -24.89
C VAL A 83 10.15 10.87 -24.84
N ARG A 84 11.40 11.29 -24.66
CA ARG A 84 12.53 10.38 -24.47
C ARG A 84 12.48 9.78 -23.07
N GLY A 85 12.75 8.48 -22.96
CA GLY A 85 12.85 7.81 -21.67
C GLY A 85 14.01 8.33 -20.84
N GLN A 86 13.79 8.47 -19.54
CA GLN A 86 14.84 8.69 -18.55
C GLN A 86 15.15 7.37 -17.86
N MET A 87 16.42 7.05 -17.71
CA MET A 87 16.85 5.78 -17.15
C MET A 87 16.81 5.82 -15.62
N ASN A 88 16.17 4.85 -14.98
CA ASN A 88 15.97 4.82 -13.52
C ASN A 88 16.94 3.89 -12.78
N GLY A 89 17.71 3.07 -13.49
CA GLY A 89 18.76 2.21 -12.92
C GLY A 89 19.94 2.07 -13.89
N ALA A 90 21.10 1.60 -13.42
CA ALA A 90 22.34 1.62 -14.22
C ALA A 90 22.33 0.66 -15.43
N GLY A 91 21.44 -0.34 -15.44
CA GLY A 91 21.47 -1.45 -16.39
C GLY A 91 20.69 -1.26 -17.70
N GLY A 92 20.05 -0.10 -17.93
CA GLY A 92 19.21 0.13 -19.12
C GLY A 92 17.93 -0.71 -19.15
N ASP A 93 17.55 -1.30 -18.02
CA ASP A 93 16.40 -2.19 -17.88
C ASP A 93 15.16 -1.48 -17.35
N SER A 94 15.30 -0.36 -16.65
CA SER A 94 14.21 0.39 -16.02
C SER A 94 14.24 1.86 -16.44
N TRP A 95 13.08 2.37 -16.85
CA TRP A 95 12.90 3.68 -17.49
C TRP A 95 11.64 4.36 -16.98
N GLN A 96 11.64 5.69 -17.04
CA GLN A 96 10.45 6.52 -16.84
C GLN A 96 10.20 7.47 -17.99
N PHE A 97 8.95 7.86 -18.13
CA PHE A 97 8.48 8.83 -19.11
C PHE A 97 7.59 9.84 -18.41
N ASP A 98 8.00 11.10 -18.46
CA ASP A 98 7.28 12.23 -17.87
C ASP A 98 6.69 13.09 -18.99
N VAL A 99 5.36 13.05 -19.13
CA VAL A 99 4.64 13.68 -20.24
C VAL A 99 3.74 14.76 -19.67
N THR A 100 4.03 16.02 -19.93
CA THR A 100 3.28 17.18 -19.39
C THR A 100 2.50 17.91 -20.49
N GLY A 101 1.62 18.85 -20.09
CA GLY A 101 0.89 19.70 -21.03
C GLY A 101 -0.16 18.97 -21.86
N LEU A 102 -0.67 17.85 -21.34
CA LEU A 102 -1.78 17.11 -21.94
C LEU A 102 -3.09 17.84 -21.67
N LYS A 103 -4.09 17.58 -22.52
CA LYS A 103 -5.46 18.07 -22.31
C LYS A 103 -6.13 17.20 -21.25
N SER A 104 -6.94 17.81 -20.40
CA SER A 104 -7.77 17.11 -19.42
C SER A 104 -8.89 16.29 -20.06
N SER A 105 -9.39 15.30 -19.33
CA SER A 105 -10.45 14.38 -19.77
C SER A 105 -10.22 13.79 -21.17
N THR A 106 -8.97 13.55 -21.54
CA THR A 106 -8.60 13.18 -22.91
C THR A 106 -7.96 11.79 -22.94
N PRO A 107 -8.53 10.83 -23.69
CA PRO A 107 -7.86 9.57 -23.96
C PRO A 107 -6.74 9.77 -24.98
N TYR A 108 -5.57 9.23 -24.69
CA TYR A 108 -4.43 9.20 -25.59
C TYR A 108 -4.12 7.76 -25.98
N LYS A 109 -3.69 7.56 -27.23
CA LYS A 109 -3.02 6.32 -27.67
C LYS A 109 -1.52 6.47 -27.45
N LEU A 110 -0.93 5.49 -26.76
CA LEU A 110 0.48 5.47 -26.39
C LEU A 110 1.21 4.40 -27.19
N THR A 111 2.40 4.73 -27.70
CA THR A 111 3.28 3.77 -28.39
C THR A 111 4.69 3.87 -27.84
N LEU A 112 5.27 2.73 -27.48
CA LEU A 112 6.60 2.63 -26.89
C LEU A 112 7.58 2.04 -27.91
N ARG A 113 8.63 2.79 -28.25
CA ARG A 113 9.61 2.42 -29.29
C ARG A 113 11.02 2.35 -28.74
N ALA A 114 11.80 1.40 -29.25
CA ALA A 114 13.25 1.37 -29.05
C ALA A 114 13.93 2.51 -29.84
N ALA A 115 15.20 2.79 -29.54
CA ALA A 115 15.99 3.80 -30.25
C ALA A 115 16.00 3.63 -31.78
N GLY A 116 15.90 2.39 -32.28
CA GLY A 116 15.81 2.07 -33.72
C GLY A 116 14.39 2.15 -34.29
N GLY A 117 13.41 2.70 -33.57
CA GLY A 117 12.02 2.86 -34.02
C GLY A 117 11.13 1.61 -33.91
N ARG A 118 11.70 0.45 -33.61
CA ARG A 118 10.94 -0.80 -33.40
C ARG A 118 10.01 -0.67 -32.20
N ALA A 119 8.76 -1.11 -32.35
CA ALA A 119 7.84 -1.22 -31.22
C ALA A 119 8.40 -2.16 -30.12
N LEU A 120 8.18 -1.78 -28.86
CA LEU A 120 8.57 -2.56 -27.69
C LEU A 120 7.42 -3.39 -27.12
N CYS A 121 6.18 -3.00 -27.41
CA CYS A 121 4.92 -3.66 -27.09
C CYS A 121 3.83 -3.12 -28.03
N GLU A 122 2.64 -3.71 -28.01
CA GLU A 122 1.46 -3.18 -28.68
C GLU A 122 1.05 -1.81 -28.07
N PRO A 123 0.56 -0.85 -28.88
CA PRO A 123 0.01 0.39 -28.34
C PRO A 123 -1.13 0.15 -27.34
N TRP A 124 -1.29 1.06 -26.38
CA TRP A 124 -2.40 1.03 -25.42
C TRP A 124 -3.02 2.41 -25.25
N SER A 125 -4.10 2.51 -24.49
CA SER A 125 -4.75 3.80 -24.19
C SER A 125 -4.60 4.17 -22.72
N LEU A 126 -4.45 5.47 -22.44
CA LEU A 126 -4.45 6.05 -21.10
C LEU A 126 -5.10 7.44 -21.16
N SER A 127 -5.90 7.78 -20.15
CA SER A 127 -6.63 9.05 -20.12
C SER A 127 -6.14 9.95 -18.99
N THR A 128 -6.10 11.25 -19.24
CA THR A 128 -5.94 12.27 -18.19
C THR A 128 -7.22 12.40 -17.37
N PHE A 129 -7.09 12.84 -16.12
CA PHE A 129 -8.23 13.17 -15.28
C PHE A 129 -8.95 14.45 -15.71
N PRO A 130 -10.16 14.70 -15.19
CA PRO A 130 -10.85 15.98 -15.38
C PRO A 130 -10.04 17.17 -14.89
N ALA A 131 -10.23 18.32 -15.55
CA ALA A 131 -9.65 19.59 -15.11
C ALA A 131 -10.03 19.90 -13.66
N PRO A 132 -9.17 20.56 -12.86
CA PRO A 132 -9.43 20.81 -11.44
C PRO A 132 -10.73 21.58 -11.15
N ASP A 133 -11.22 22.36 -12.12
CA ASP A 133 -12.43 23.17 -12.04
C ASP A 133 -13.69 22.46 -12.58
N ALA A 134 -13.53 21.35 -13.30
CA ALA A 134 -14.63 20.54 -13.83
C ALA A 134 -15.38 19.80 -12.72
N MET A 135 -16.66 19.53 -12.93
CA MET A 135 -17.49 18.74 -12.01
C MET A 135 -17.92 17.43 -12.68
N PRO A 136 -17.10 16.36 -12.62
CA PRO A 136 -17.48 15.07 -13.16
C PRO A 136 -18.60 14.43 -12.34
N ASP A 137 -19.47 13.67 -12.99
CA ASP A 137 -20.65 13.04 -12.36
C ASP A 137 -20.28 11.80 -11.52
N ARG A 138 -19.13 11.18 -11.81
CA ARG A 138 -18.69 9.97 -11.10
C ARG A 138 -17.18 9.81 -11.06
N LEU A 139 -16.73 9.06 -10.06
CA LEU A 139 -15.38 8.50 -9.95
C LEU A 139 -15.49 7.09 -9.37
N ARG A 140 -14.78 6.12 -9.96
CA ARG A 140 -14.63 4.77 -9.39
C ARG A 140 -13.17 4.51 -9.00
N LEU A 141 -12.95 4.16 -7.75
CA LEU A 141 -11.66 3.76 -7.22
C LEU A 141 -11.64 2.27 -6.88
N MET A 142 -10.55 1.60 -7.20
CA MET A 142 -10.16 0.34 -6.56
C MET A 142 -9.14 0.64 -5.47
N ILE A 143 -9.33 0.11 -4.27
CA ILE A 143 -8.44 0.37 -3.13
C ILE A 143 -8.12 -0.96 -2.43
N TYR A 144 -6.84 -1.18 -2.13
CA TYR A 144 -6.36 -2.31 -1.32
C TYR A 144 -5.12 -1.91 -0.51
N THR A 145 -4.71 -2.76 0.42
CA THR A 145 -3.44 -2.66 1.16
C THR A 145 -2.64 -3.96 1.10
N CYS A 146 -1.41 -3.97 1.63
CA CYS A 146 -0.62 -5.19 1.86
C CYS A 146 -0.52 -6.08 0.61
N GLY A 147 -0.07 -5.46 -0.49
CA GLY A 147 0.02 -6.12 -1.79
C GLY A 147 1.25 -7.02 -1.95
N GLY A 148 2.26 -6.85 -1.10
CA GLY A 148 3.55 -7.50 -1.21
C GLY A 148 3.58 -8.96 -0.77
N GLY A 149 4.80 -9.48 -0.70
CA GLY A 149 5.11 -10.85 -0.29
C GLY A 149 6.01 -11.51 -1.34
N HIS A 150 7.13 -12.08 -0.90
CA HIS A 150 8.04 -12.76 -1.80
C HIS A 150 7.67 -14.25 -1.89
N ASP A 151 7.30 -14.73 -3.09
CA ASP A 151 6.82 -16.12 -3.27
C ASP A 151 7.85 -17.16 -2.81
N ALA A 152 9.15 -16.91 -2.98
CA ALA A 152 10.18 -17.83 -2.48
C ALA A 152 10.19 -17.99 -0.93
N LEU A 153 9.61 -17.05 -0.17
CA LEU A 153 9.44 -17.20 1.29
C LEU A 153 8.33 -18.21 1.65
N ASN A 154 7.56 -18.69 0.66
CA ASN A 154 6.64 -19.81 0.83
C ASN A 154 7.32 -21.18 0.69
N GLU A 155 8.54 -21.23 0.13
CA GLU A 155 9.26 -22.49 -0.07
C GLU A 155 9.62 -23.15 1.27
N GLY A 156 9.46 -24.47 1.34
CA GLY A 156 9.75 -25.26 2.55
C GLY A 156 8.72 -25.13 3.68
N LEU A 157 7.61 -24.41 3.47
CA LEU A 157 6.48 -24.44 4.39
C LEU A 157 5.73 -25.79 4.32
N PRO A 158 5.05 -26.20 5.42
CA PRO A 158 4.18 -27.37 5.38
C PRO A 158 3.14 -27.30 4.27
N GLU A 159 2.72 -28.46 3.75
CA GLU A 159 1.68 -28.52 2.74
C GLU A 159 0.41 -27.78 3.18
N GLY A 160 -0.17 -26.99 2.27
CA GLY A 160 -1.35 -26.16 2.54
C GLY A 160 -1.09 -24.89 3.36
N LYS A 161 0.17 -24.58 3.71
CA LYS A 161 0.55 -23.33 4.38
C LYS A 161 1.22 -22.35 3.43
N THR A 162 0.90 -21.07 3.59
CA THR A 162 1.51 -19.97 2.83
C THR A 162 2.00 -18.88 3.78
N GLY A 163 3.21 -18.39 3.56
CA GLY A 163 3.74 -17.22 4.29
C GLY A 163 3.08 -15.94 3.78
N TRP A 164 3.02 -15.81 2.46
CA TRP A 164 2.32 -14.77 1.72
C TRP A 164 1.41 -15.40 0.67
N LEU A 165 0.29 -14.76 0.33
CA LEU A 165 -0.55 -15.22 -0.76
C LEU A 165 0.28 -15.22 -2.07
N PRO A 166 0.35 -16.32 -2.82
CA PRO A 166 1.16 -16.40 -4.03
C PRO A 166 0.85 -15.26 -5.03
N SER A 167 1.88 -14.73 -5.69
CA SER A 167 1.73 -13.60 -6.64
C SER A 167 0.71 -13.86 -7.74
N ALA A 168 0.57 -15.11 -8.19
CA ALA A 168 -0.45 -15.52 -9.15
C ALA A 168 -1.89 -15.29 -8.63
N LEU A 169 -2.16 -15.57 -7.35
CA LEU A 169 -3.48 -15.33 -6.76
C LEU A 169 -3.72 -13.84 -6.49
N ARG A 170 -2.70 -13.12 -6.02
CA ARG A 170 -2.73 -11.65 -5.89
C ARG A 170 -3.06 -10.98 -7.22
N ARG A 171 -2.42 -11.44 -8.30
CA ARG A 171 -2.69 -10.96 -9.66
C ARG A 171 -4.13 -11.22 -10.11
N ARG A 172 -4.71 -12.38 -9.79
CA ARG A 172 -6.12 -12.67 -10.10
C ARG A 172 -7.08 -11.77 -9.31
N LEU A 173 -6.81 -11.51 -8.03
CA LEU A 173 -7.59 -10.55 -7.24
C LEU A 173 -7.52 -9.16 -7.84
N LEU A 174 -6.32 -8.75 -8.29
CA LEU A 174 -6.12 -7.49 -8.98
C LEU A 174 -6.90 -7.43 -10.30
N GLN A 175 -6.83 -8.48 -11.14
CA GLN A 175 -7.62 -8.60 -12.36
C GLN A 175 -9.12 -8.52 -12.08
N ARG A 176 -9.59 -9.16 -11.01
CA ARG A 176 -10.99 -9.09 -10.60
C ARG A 176 -11.38 -7.66 -10.23
N GLY A 177 -10.59 -6.96 -9.43
CA GLY A 177 -10.84 -5.55 -9.10
C GLY A 177 -10.84 -4.65 -10.34
N LEU A 178 -9.91 -4.86 -11.27
CA LEU A 178 -9.85 -4.13 -12.55
C LEU A 178 -11.01 -4.46 -13.50
N SER A 179 -11.64 -5.64 -13.38
CA SER A 179 -12.82 -5.99 -14.18
C SER A 179 -14.01 -5.05 -13.93
N PHE A 180 -14.03 -4.36 -12.78
CA PHE A 180 -15.00 -3.32 -12.47
C PHE A 180 -14.69 -1.96 -13.12
N LYS A 181 -13.63 -1.87 -13.94
CA LYS A 181 -13.22 -0.69 -14.70
C LYS A 181 -13.06 0.55 -13.82
N PRO A 182 -12.20 0.51 -12.78
CA PRO A 182 -11.93 1.70 -11.97
C PRO A 182 -11.24 2.78 -12.81
N ASP A 183 -11.54 4.03 -12.52
CA ASP A 183 -10.85 5.19 -13.11
C ASP A 183 -9.43 5.34 -12.56
N ALA A 184 -9.19 4.85 -11.32
CA ALA A 184 -7.87 4.79 -10.71
C ALA A 184 -7.78 3.68 -9.65
N LEU A 185 -6.56 3.25 -9.36
CA LEU A 185 -6.23 2.31 -8.30
C LEU A 185 -5.39 2.99 -7.22
N ILE A 186 -5.69 2.71 -5.95
CA ILE A 186 -4.88 3.11 -4.80
C ILE A 186 -4.34 1.84 -4.13
N ALA A 187 -3.02 1.73 -4.07
CA ALA A 187 -2.28 0.67 -3.41
C ALA A 187 -1.70 1.24 -2.10
N ASN A 188 -2.39 0.96 -1.00
CA ASN A 188 -2.11 1.55 0.30
C ASN A 188 -1.05 0.74 1.06
N GLY A 189 0.24 1.04 0.84
CA GLY A 189 1.33 0.53 1.67
C GLY A 189 1.64 -0.95 1.48
N ASP A 190 2.78 -1.39 2.01
CA ASP A 190 3.19 -2.78 2.12
C ASP A 190 3.23 -3.52 0.79
N GLN A 191 3.89 -2.92 -0.19
CA GLN A 191 4.06 -3.51 -1.51
C GLN A 191 5.28 -4.45 -1.56
N VAL A 192 6.17 -4.33 -0.58
CA VAL A 192 7.35 -5.17 -0.38
C VAL A 192 7.34 -5.67 1.05
N TYR A 193 7.51 -6.98 1.26
CA TYR A 193 7.80 -7.56 2.57
C TYR A 193 9.20 -8.17 2.52
N TRP A 194 10.19 -7.49 3.11
CA TRP A 194 11.59 -7.95 3.13
C TRP A 194 12.36 -7.38 4.33
N ASP A 195 11.90 -7.70 5.53
CA ASP A 195 12.40 -7.12 6.78
C ASP A 195 13.83 -7.52 7.11
N LEU A 196 14.65 -6.56 7.54
CA LEU A 196 16.09 -6.70 7.70
C LEU A 196 16.59 -6.68 9.15
N ARG A 197 15.90 -5.97 10.04
CA ARG A 197 16.34 -5.71 11.43
C ARG A 197 15.23 -5.86 12.47
N ALA A 198 13.96 -5.85 12.07
CA ALA A 198 12.82 -6.05 12.96
C ALA A 198 12.98 -7.35 13.79
N PRO A 199 13.05 -7.29 15.14
CA PRO A 199 13.39 -8.42 16.00
C PRO A 199 12.57 -9.70 15.79
N GLN A 200 11.30 -9.58 15.44
CA GLN A 200 10.40 -10.69 15.15
C GLN A 200 10.25 -10.91 13.64
N ALA A 201 9.86 -9.88 12.88
CA ALA A 201 9.50 -10.05 11.48
C ALA A 201 10.70 -10.46 10.58
N SER A 202 11.90 -9.88 10.80
CA SER A 202 13.07 -10.14 9.97
C SER A 202 13.55 -11.60 10.01
N LYS A 203 13.30 -12.31 11.10
CA LYS A 203 13.68 -13.73 11.29
C LYS A 203 12.98 -14.69 10.33
N MET A 204 11.85 -14.28 9.75
CA MET A 204 11.09 -15.05 8.76
C MET A 204 11.10 -14.37 7.38
N SER A 205 11.92 -13.33 7.20
CA SER A 205 11.91 -12.45 6.03
C SER A 205 13.34 -12.26 5.50
N GLY A 206 13.71 -11.04 5.10
CA GLY A 206 14.98 -10.73 4.46
C GLY A 206 16.24 -11.09 5.26
N ALA A 207 16.18 -11.02 6.60
CA ALA A 207 17.31 -11.41 7.46
C ALA A 207 17.34 -12.91 7.83
N SER A 208 16.34 -13.69 7.42
CA SER A 208 16.36 -15.13 7.65
C SER A 208 17.46 -15.82 6.84
N PRO A 209 17.96 -17.00 7.24
CA PRO A 209 18.93 -17.75 6.44
C PRO A 209 18.45 -18.01 4.99
N HIS A 210 17.15 -18.24 4.80
CA HIS A 210 16.54 -18.41 3.48
C HIS A 210 16.50 -17.10 2.69
N GLY A 211 16.11 -15.99 3.33
CA GLY A 211 16.14 -14.65 2.72
C GLY A 211 17.54 -14.25 2.25
N ILE A 212 18.56 -14.50 3.07
CA ILE A 212 19.98 -14.28 2.71
C ILE A 212 20.40 -15.18 1.54
N ALA A 213 19.94 -16.43 1.48
CA ALA A 213 20.23 -17.31 0.36
C ALA A 213 19.56 -16.83 -0.95
N ILE A 214 18.36 -16.25 -0.87
CA ILE A 214 17.62 -15.72 -2.01
C ILE A 214 18.27 -14.44 -2.55
N ALA A 215 18.45 -13.42 -1.69
CA ALA A 215 18.83 -12.08 -2.13
C ALA A 215 20.31 -11.76 -1.89
N GLY A 216 20.91 -12.31 -0.83
CA GLY A 216 22.17 -11.86 -0.26
C GLY A 216 21.95 -10.89 0.91
N THR A 217 23.04 -10.31 1.40
CA THR A 217 23.04 -9.35 2.53
C THR A 217 23.41 -7.96 2.03
N PHE A 218 22.68 -6.95 2.50
CA PHE A 218 23.03 -5.55 2.24
C PHE A 218 24.26 -5.11 3.03
N ASP A 219 25.15 -4.37 2.37
CA ASP A 219 26.14 -3.53 3.04
C ASP A 219 25.55 -2.13 3.25
N ARG A 220 25.12 -1.83 4.47
CA ARG A 220 24.46 -0.55 4.82
C ARG A 220 25.39 0.66 4.71
N ALA A 221 26.71 0.46 4.58
CA ALA A 221 27.67 1.53 4.37
C ALA A 221 27.80 1.94 2.89
N GLN A 222 27.17 1.22 1.97
CA GLN A 222 27.22 1.46 0.54
C GLN A 222 25.88 1.96 -0.02
N PRO A 223 25.89 2.82 -1.07
CA PRO A 223 24.68 3.17 -1.81
C PRO A 223 23.94 1.94 -2.34
N ILE A 224 22.63 2.06 -2.57
CA ILE A 224 21.83 0.99 -3.17
C ILE A 224 22.25 0.74 -4.63
N PHE A 225 22.32 1.79 -5.44
CA PHE A 225 22.69 1.69 -6.85
C PHE A 225 24.19 1.82 -7.07
N GLY A 226 24.71 1.14 -8.10
CA GLY A 226 26.14 1.22 -8.46
C GLY A 226 27.08 0.41 -7.56
N THR A 227 26.55 -0.39 -6.63
CA THR A 227 27.30 -1.27 -5.74
C THR A 227 26.67 -2.67 -5.75
N PRO A 228 27.27 -3.69 -5.08
CA PRO A 228 26.66 -5.00 -4.94
C PRO A 228 25.25 -4.98 -4.30
N ASN A 229 24.90 -3.94 -3.53
CA ASN A 229 23.55 -3.78 -2.97
C ASN A 229 22.46 -3.77 -4.03
N GLU A 230 22.75 -3.31 -5.25
CA GLU A 230 21.75 -3.25 -6.33
C GLU A 230 21.24 -4.65 -6.68
N THR A 231 22.13 -5.65 -6.65
CA THR A 231 21.75 -7.05 -6.92
C THR A 231 20.87 -7.60 -5.80
N VAL A 232 21.24 -7.33 -4.53
CA VAL A 232 20.46 -7.75 -3.36
C VAL A 232 19.08 -7.11 -3.40
N PHE A 233 19.03 -5.80 -3.62
CA PHE A 233 17.80 -5.01 -3.75
C PHE A 233 16.87 -5.55 -4.83
N ARG A 234 17.37 -5.81 -6.03
CA ARG A 234 16.56 -6.30 -7.15
C ARG A 234 16.01 -7.70 -6.93
N ARG A 235 16.76 -8.56 -6.23
CA ARG A 235 16.30 -9.90 -5.83
C ARG A 235 15.24 -9.83 -4.73
N ALA A 236 15.37 -8.90 -3.79
CA ALA A 236 14.38 -8.69 -2.73
C ALA A 236 13.06 -8.11 -3.26
N THR A 237 13.09 -7.20 -4.24
CA THR A 237 11.92 -6.41 -4.66
C THR A 237 11.26 -6.91 -5.94
N GLY A 238 12.04 -7.12 -7.01
CA GLY A 238 11.54 -7.42 -8.35
C GLY A 238 10.56 -8.60 -8.40
N PRO A 239 10.84 -9.75 -7.74
CA PRO A 239 9.93 -10.89 -7.68
C PRO A 239 8.60 -10.64 -6.97
N GLN A 240 8.49 -9.61 -6.11
CA GLN A 240 7.23 -9.25 -5.45
C GLN A 240 6.35 -8.37 -6.36
N ILE A 241 6.98 -7.55 -7.20
CA ILE A 241 6.32 -6.49 -7.97
C ILE A 241 6.00 -6.94 -9.39
N ILE A 242 7.00 -7.46 -10.11
CA ILE A 242 6.89 -7.72 -11.56
C ILE A 242 5.84 -8.80 -11.86
N PRO A 243 5.81 -9.98 -11.19
CA PRO A 243 4.83 -11.01 -11.48
C PRO A 243 3.39 -10.58 -11.14
N GLN A 244 3.23 -9.77 -10.11
CA GLN A 244 1.92 -9.28 -9.66
C GLN A 244 1.33 -8.27 -10.64
N TYR A 245 2.07 -7.19 -10.92
CA TYR A 245 1.55 -6.10 -11.74
C TYR A 245 1.79 -6.33 -13.24
N GLY A 246 3.01 -6.67 -13.63
CA GLY A 246 3.40 -6.73 -15.03
C GLY A 246 2.94 -5.47 -15.79
N ALA A 247 2.27 -5.65 -16.92
CA ALA A 247 1.61 -4.57 -17.65
C ALA A 247 0.08 -4.54 -17.46
N LEU A 248 -0.44 -5.18 -16.41
CA LEU A 248 -1.88 -5.25 -16.13
C LEU A 248 -2.47 -3.84 -15.89
N LEU A 249 -1.69 -2.96 -15.27
CA LEU A 249 -2.10 -1.60 -14.89
C LEU A 249 -1.83 -0.56 -15.98
N ARG A 250 -1.38 -0.95 -17.18
CA ARG A 250 -0.96 -0.03 -18.26
C ARG A 250 -1.97 1.05 -18.63
N SER A 251 -3.26 0.77 -18.45
CA SER A 251 -4.39 1.66 -18.77
C SER A 251 -5.16 2.16 -17.55
N THR A 252 -4.72 1.83 -16.33
CA THR A 252 -5.35 2.27 -15.08
C THR A 252 -4.33 3.05 -14.26
N PRO A 253 -4.53 4.36 -14.06
CA PRO A 253 -3.67 5.16 -13.20
C PRO A 253 -3.57 4.58 -11.79
N VAL A 254 -2.35 4.53 -11.24
CA VAL A 254 -2.09 3.95 -9.92
C VAL A 254 -1.40 4.93 -9.00
N PHE A 255 -1.82 4.90 -7.73
CA PHE A 255 -1.28 5.69 -6.63
C PHE A 255 -0.73 4.73 -5.58
N PHE A 256 0.60 4.59 -5.56
CA PHE A 256 1.30 3.78 -4.57
C PHE A 256 1.67 4.62 -3.35
N MET A 257 1.20 4.18 -2.19
CA MET A 257 1.63 4.67 -0.90
C MET A 257 2.63 3.71 -0.27
N GLN A 258 3.51 4.24 0.57
CA GLN A 258 4.47 3.47 1.35
C GLN A 258 3.94 3.27 2.76
N ASP A 259 4.29 2.15 3.36
CA ASP A 259 4.18 1.90 4.80
C ASP A 259 5.48 1.29 5.34
N ASP A 260 5.49 0.79 6.57
CA ASP A 260 6.69 0.32 7.26
C ASP A 260 7.47 -0.74 6.46
N HIS A 261 6.82 -1.75 5.91
CA HIS A 261 7.53 -2.79 5.16
C HIS A 261 8.15 -2.29 3.84
N ASP A 262 7.66 -1.19 3.27
CA ASP A 262 8.30 -0.54 2.11
C ASP A 262 9.62 0.17 2.46
N TYR A 263 9.89 0.37 3.76
CA TYR A 263 11.18 0.77 4.32
C TYR A 263 12.07 -0.43 4.70
N PHE A 264 11.64 -1.65 4.36
CA PHE A 264 12.33 -2.92 4.59
C PHE A 264 12.46 -3.30 6.07
N ASP A 265 11.53 -2.86 6.90
CA ASP A 265 11.37 -3.35 8.27
C ASP A 265 9.96 -3.12 8.80
N ASN A 266 9.45 -4.08 9.56
CA ASN A 266 8.25 -3.92 10.38
C ASN A 266 8.50 -2.92 11.52
N ASP A 267 7.49 -2.15 11.94
CA ASP A 267 7.62 -1.31 13.13
C ASP A 267 7.61 -2.13 14.43
N GLU A 268 8.80 -2.27 15.02
CA GLU A 268 9.03 -3.01 16.25
C GLU A 268 10.01 -2.25 17.16
N ALA A 269 9.78 -2.35 18.47
CA ALA A 269 10.62 -1.72 19.48
C ALA A 269 10.91 -2.68 20.64
N THR A 270 12.19 -2.81 20.96
CA THR A 270 12.76 -3.59 22.06
C THR A 270 13.91 -2.79 22.69
N ASP A 271 14.48 -3.28 23.79
CA ASP A 271 15.69 -2.68 24.37
C ASP A 271 16.90 -2.75 23.41
N ASP A 272 16.92 -3.72 22.49
CA ASP A 272 18.03 -3.92 21.56
C ASP A 272 17.93 -3.03 20.32
N ILE A 273 16.72 -2.77 19.85
CA ILE A 273 16.45 -1.98 18.64
C ILE A 273 15.04 -1.39 18.63
N ILE A 274 14.95 -0.19 18.10
CA ILE A 274 13.71 0.46 17.65
C ILE A 274 13.87 0.66 16.14
N THR A 275 13.01 0.05 15.31
CA THR A 275 13.20 0.06 13.84
C THR A 275 12.84 1.38 13.18
N PHE A 276 12.03 2.21 13.85
CA PHE A 276 11.63 3.51 13.32
C PHE A 276 11.87 4.67 14.31
N PRO A 277 12.03 5.93 13.85
CA PRO A 277 11.94 6.44 12.48
C PRO A 277 12.95 5.83 11.51
N PRO A 278 12.65 5.84 10.19
CA PRO A 278 13.52 5.18 9.22
C PRO A 278 14.87 5.91 9.19
N ASP A 279 15.96 5.14 9.24
CA ASP A 279 17.28 5.72 9.04
C ASP A 279 17.56 5.99 7.55
N HIS A 280 18.73 6.59 7.27
CA HIS A 280 19.11 6.94 5.90
C HIS A 280 19.06 5.75 4.95
N PHE A 281 19.49 4.55 5.38
CA PHE A 281 19.53 3.38 4.50
C PHE A 281 18.11 2.86 4.19
N MET A 282 17.23 2.87 5.20
CA MET A 282 15.81 2.53 5.00
C MET A 282 15.12 3.51 4.04
N LEU A 283 15.39 4.81 4.17
CA LEU A 283 14.90 5.84 3.25
C LEU A 283 15.39 5.59 1.82
N GLU A 284 16.67 5.26 1.64
CA GLU A 284 17.23 4.98 0.31
C GLU A 284 16.61 3.72 -0.34
N LEU A 285 16.32 2.67 0.44
CA LEU A 285 15.61 1.48 -0.06
C LEU A 285 14.18 1.80 -0.51
N ALA A 286 13.45 2.56 0.30
CA ALA A 286 12.10 3.02 -0.03
C ALA A 286 12.10 3.87 -1.31
N ARG A 287 13.06 4.80 -1.43
CA ARG A 287 13.24 5.64 -2.63
C ARG A 287 13.67 4.84 -3.85
N ALA A 288 14.54 3.85 -3.70
CA ALA A 288 14.98 2.96 -4.78
C ALA A 288 13.82 2.12 -5.34
N THR A 289 12.93 1.63 -4.48
CA THR A 289 11.74 0.88 -4.90
C THR A 289 10.81 1.75 -5.73
N ARG A 290 10.53 2.96 -5.24
CA ARG A 290 9.72 3.93 -5.98
C ARG A 290 10.37 4.31 -7.31
N GLN A 291 11.67 4.62 -7.30
CA GLN A 291 12.43 4.98 -8.50
C GLN A 291 12.29 3.93 -9.61
N LEU A 292 12.44 2.64 -9.31
CA LEU A 292 12.37 1.59 -10.32
C LEU A 292 10.94 1.21 -10.72
N TYR A 293 9.99 1.19 -9.78
CA TYR A 293 8.73 0.45 -9.97
C TYR A 293 7.47 1.31 -9.87
N TYR A 294 7.43 2.31 -9.00
CA TYR A 294 6.20 3.02 -8.68
C TYR A 294 6.27 4.48 -9.10
N PRO A 295 5.30 5.00 -9.86
CA PRO A 295 5.28 6.42 -10.15
C PRO A 295 5.16 7.26 -8.86
N GLU A 296 5.91 8.35 -8.81
CA GLU A 296 5.79 9.41 -7.82
C GLU A 296 4.44 10.12 -7.95
N TYR A 297 3.94 10.70 -6.86
CA TYR A 297 2.73 11.51 -6.90
C TYR A 297 2.99 12.77 -7.74
N LEU A 298 2.10 13.03 -8.70
CA LEU A 298 2.24 14.19 -9.58
C LEU A 298 2.03 15.51 -8.80
N PRO A 299 2.44 16.65 -9.37
CA PRO A 299 2.17 17.95 -8.77
C PRO A 299 0.67 18.20 -8.64
N ASP A 300 0.31 18.86 -7.54
CA ASP A 300 -1.02 19.38 -7.26
C ASP A 300 -0.82 20.82 -6.73
N PRO A 301 -1.53 21.83 -7.27
CA PRO A 301 -1.41 23.21 -6.80
C PRO A 301 -1.68 23.39 -5.30
N ASN A 302 -2.48 22.51 -4.70
CA ASN A 302 -2.85 22.53 -3.29
C ASN A 302 -1.92 21.69 -2.41
N ARG A 303 -0.90 21.03 -2.99
CA ARG A 303 0.13 20.30 -2.24
C ARG A 303 1.42 21.14 -2.18
N PRO A 304 1.87 21.58 -0.99
CA PRO A 304 3.10 22.34 -0.86
C PRO A 304 4.32 21.60 -1.42
N LEU A 305 5.18 22.32 -2.13
CA LEU A 305 6.44 21.76 -2.66
C LEU A 305 7.47 21.43 -1.56
N GLY A 306 7.30 22.01 -0.36
CA GLY A 306 8.17 21.81 0.80
C GLY A 306 7.77 20.67 1.74
N LEU A 307 6.76 19.86 1.40
CA LEU A 307 6.46 18.67 2.20
C LEU A 307 7.64 17.67 2.16
N PRO A 308 7.87 16.87 3.21
CA PRO A 308 8.98 15.91 3.22
C PRO A 308 8.87 14.92 2.04
N GLY A 309 9.95 14.79 1.26
CA GLY A 309 9.96 13.94 0.07
C GLY A 309 9.22 14.51 -1.16
N ALA A 310 8.87 15.80 -1.15
CA ALA A 310 8.40 16.51 -2.33
C ALA A 310 9.54 17.23 -3.06
N SER A 311 9.44 17.33 -4.38
CA SER A 311 10.32 18.12 -5.26
C SER A 311 11.80 17.78 -5.13
N ALA A 312 12.12 16.50 -4.87
CA ALA A 312 13.50 16.04 -4.82
C ALA A 312 14.19 16.30 -6.18
N PRO A 313 15.42 16.84 -6.20
CA PRO A 313 16.09 17.29 -7.43
C PRO A 313 16.47 16.15 -8.38
N ASP A 314 16.55 14.93 -7.87
CA ASP A 314 16.82 13.69 -8.61
C ASP A 314 15.54 13.00 -9.12
N ARG A 315 14.42 13.71 -9.09
CA ARG A 315 13.10 13.25 -9.55
C ARG A 315 12.52 14.23 -10.58
N PRO A 316 11.50 13.83 -11.36
CA PRO A 316 10.78 14.77 -12.21
C PRO A 316 10.26 16.00 -11.42
N PRO A 317 10.25 17.20 -12.01
CA PRO A 317 9.91 18.42 -11.26
C PRO A 317 8.54 18.35 -10.57
N GLY A 318 8.50 18.75 -9.30
CA GLY A 318 7.29 18.93 -8.47
C GLY A 318 6.61 17.64 -7.97
N VAL A 319 7.13 16.46 -8.30
CA VAL A 319 6.56 15.19 -7.83
C VAL A 319 6.82 14.96 -6.34
N ALA A 320 6.14 14.01 -5.72
CA ALA A 320 6.37 13.62 -4.33
C ALA A 320 6.43 12.11 -4.11
N GLU A 321 7.21 11.71 -3.11
CA GLU A 321 7.47 10.31 -2.78
C GLU A 321 6.61 9.77 -1.63
N ALA A 322 6.01 10.63 -0.80
CA ALA A 322 5.36 10.19 0.45
C ALA A 322 3.96 10.76 0.70
N TYR A 323 3.70 11.97 0.19
CA TYR A 323 2.43 12.68 0.37
C TYR A 323 1.87 13.06 -0.99
N GLY A 324 0.64 12.66 -1.27
CA GLY A 324 0.04 12.77 -2.60
C GLY A 324 -1.43 13.14 -2.54
N THR A 325 -1.94 13.59 -3.68
CA THR A 325 -3.36 13.79 -3.90
C THR A 325 -3.79 13.06 -5.16
N LEU A 326 -4.96 12.43 -5.10
CA LEU A 326 -5.75 12.13 -6.30
C LEU A 326 -6.85 13.18 -6.37
N ARG A 327 -6.74 14.11 -7.32
CA ARG A 327 -7.74 15.14 -7.58
C ARG A 327 -8.52 14.80 -8.86
N TYR A 328 -9.84 14.67 -8.74
CA TYR A 328 -10.73 14.33 -9.85
C TYR A 328 -11.79 15.42 -10.04
N GLY A 329 -11.37 16.51 -10.68
CA GLY A 329 -12.14 17.76 -10.76
C GLY A 329 -12.54 18.29 -9.38
N LYS A 330 -13.76 18.79 -9.24
CA LYS A 330 -14.38 19.22 -7.98
C LYS A 330 -15.15 18.09 -7.29
N LEU A 331 -15.21 16.89 -7.87
CA LEU A 331 -15.95 15.76 -7.28
C LEU A 331 -15.22 15.20 -6.06
N ALA A 332 -13.93 14.89 -6.20
CA ALA A 332 -13.19 14.21 -5.14
C ALA A 332 -11.73 14.67 -5.06
N GLU A 333 -11.25 14.74 -3.81
CA GLU A 333 -9.84 14.85 -3.45
C GLU A 333 -9.52 13.75 -2.43
N ILE A 334 -8.58 12.87 -2.79
CA ILE A 334 -8.11 11.80 -1.91
C ILE A 334 -6.73 12.20 -1.39
N LEU A 335 -6.62 12.36 -0.08
CA LEU A 335 -5.38 12.71 0.61
C LEU A 335 -4.63 11.42 0.97
N LEU A 336 -3.50 11.18 0.32
CA LEU A 336 -2.67 9.97 0.48
C LEU A 336 -1.42 10.33 1.28
N TYR A 337 -1.20 9.69 2.43
CA TYR A 337 -0.06 10.01 3.29
C TYR A 337 0.53 8.82 4.06
N ASP A 338 1.83 8.66 3.86
CA ASP A 338 2.72 7.78 4.64
C ASP A 338 2.89 8.35 6.07
N ILE A 339 2.72 7.51 7.10
CA ILE A 339 2.88 7.92 8.51
C ILE A 339 4.20 7.48 9.14
N ARG A 340 5.07 6.79 8.40
CA ARG A 340 6.36 6.27 8.84
C ARG A 340 7.51 7.21 8.51
N ARG A 341 7.51 7.85 7.33
CA ARG A 341 8.65 8.64 6.81
C ARG A 341 9.15 9.71 7.77
N SER A 342 8.23 10.51 8.31
CA SER A 342 8.54 11.68 9.14
C SER A 342 8.28 11.46 10.62
N GLN A 343 8.09 10.21 11.04
CA GLN A 343 7.74 9.95 12.43
C GLN A 343 8.88 10.35 13.38
N THR A 344 8.56 10.61 14.63
CA THR A 344 9.53 11.06 15.63
C THR A 344 9.31 10.33 16.96
N LEU A 345 10.39 10.20 17.74
CA LEU A 345 10.38 9.68 19.11
C LEU A 345 10.68 10.82 20.09
N ASN A 346 9.67 11.65 20.37
CA ASN A 346 9.81 12.86 21.19
C ASN A 346 8.72 13.00 22.27
N GLY A 347 8.32 11.86 22.85
CA GLY A 347 7.34 11.74 23.92
C GLY A 347 6.03 12.49 23.60
N PRO A 348 5.62 13.46 24.42
CA PRO A 348 4.40 14.26 24.20
C PRO A 348 4.39 15.11 22.92
N SER A 349 5.55 15.41 22.34
CA SER A 349 5.71 16.21 21.12
C SER A 349 5.99 15.34 19.89
N ALA A 350 6.00 14.02 20.04
CA ALA A 350 6.15 13.09 18.93
C ALA A 350 4.99 13.23 17.94
N VAL A 351 5.28 12.96 16.68
CA VAL A 351 4.34 12.95 15.57
C VAL A 351 4.66 11.81 14.63
N PHE A 352 3.67 11.32 13.90
CA PHE A 352 3.87 10.44 12.75
C PHE A 352 4.07 11.25 11.48
N VAL A 353 3.23 12.26 11.26
CA VAL A 353 3.37 13.20 10.14
C VAL A 353 3.95 14.52 10.61
N ASP A 354 4.89 15.09 9.86
CA ASP A 354 5.47 16.40 10.14
C ASP A 354 4.40 17.50 10.30
N GLY A 355 4.67 18.53 11.10
CA GLY A 355 3.72 19.62 11.35
C GLY A 355 3.25 20.35 10.08
N THR A 356 4.12 20.47 9.07
CA THR A 356 3.74 21.04 7.76
C THR A 356 2.74 20.15 7.02
N VAL A 357 2.90 18.82 7.12
CA VAL A 357 1.97 17.83 6.55
C VAL A 357 0.64 17.87 7.31
N GLU A 358 0.66 17.87 8.65
CA GLU A 358 -0.56 17.96 9.46
C GLU A 358 -1.35 19.23 9.13
N ASN A 359 -0.68 20.38 8.99
CA ASN A 359 -1.30 21.64 8.62
C ASN A 359 -1.89 21.61 7.20
N TRP A 360 -1.18 21.00 6.25
CA TRP A 360 -1.67 20.82 4.89
C TRP A 360 -2.94 19.95 4.86
N LEU A 361 -2.93 18.79 5.53
CA LEU A 361 -4.09 17.90 5.62
C LEU A 361 -5.31 18.63 6.21
N LYS A 362 -5.12 19.37 7.32
CA LYS A 362 -6.17 20.18 7.95
C LYS A 362 -6.71 21.27 7.03
N ALA A 363 -5.83 21.96 6.30
CA ALA A 363 -6.24 22.98 5.35
C ALA A 363 -7.11 22.39 4.23
N ARG A 364 -6.73 21.22 3.67
CA ARG A 364 -7.53 20.55 2.63
C ARG A 364 -8.88 20.03 3.16
N MET A 365 -8.92 19.53 4.39
CA MET A 365 -10.19 19.12 5.03
C MET A 365 -11.14 20.30 5.27
N ALA A 366 -10.61 21.48 5.61
CA ALA A 366 -11.39 22.69 5.87
C ALA A 366 -11.85 23.43 4.58
N ASP A 367 -11.08 23.28 3.50
CA ASP A 367 -11.36 23.83 2.18
C ASP A 367 -12.74 23.39 1.65
N ARG A 368 -13.40 24.17 0.79
CA ARG A 368 -14.76 23.90 0.30
C ARG A 368 -14.86 23.66 -1.21
N ASP A 369 -13.73 23.60 -1.91
CA ASP A 369 -13.71 23.55 -3.38
C ASP A 369 -14.04 22.18 -3.97
N VAL A 370 -14.09 21.14 -3.12
CA VAL A 370 -14.46 19.77 -3.49
C VAL A 370 -15.66 19.25 -2.74
N VAL A 371 -16.39 18.37 -3.42
CA VAL A 371 -17.53 17.66 -2.84
C VAL A 371 -17.06 16.63 -1.82
N HIS A 372 -16.14 15.75 -2.19
CA HIS A 372 -15.60 14.72 -1.31
C HIS A 372 -14.14 14.97 -0.97
N VAL A 373 -13.80 14.82 0.31
CA VAL A 373 -12.42 14.74 0.80
C VAL A 373 -12.30 13.44 1.59
N VAL A 374 -11.39 12.56 1.18
CA VAL A 374 -11.15 11.27 1.83
C VAL A 374 -9.71 11.19 2.30
N ASN A 375 -9.48 10.76 3.53
CA ASN A 375 -8.15 10.54 4.07
C ASN A 375 -7.74 9.08 3.92
N ILE A 376 -6.55 8.84 3.40
CA ILE A 376 -5.96 7.51 3.26
C ILE A 376 -4.55 7.52 3.88
N PRO A 377 -4.45 7.28 5.20
CA PRO A 377 -3.18 6.99 5.86
C PRO A 377 -2.70 5.57 5.56
N SER A 378 -1.39 5.33 5.68
CA SER A 378 -0.82 3.98 5.63
C SER A 378 -1.30 3.10 6.79
N ASN A 379 -1.13 3.59 8.02
CA ASN A 379 -1.61 2.93 9.24
C ASN A 379 -3.03 3.40 9.65
N PRO A 380 -3.92 2.49 10.06
CA PRO A 380 -5.32 2.78 10.30
C PRO A 380 -5.58 3.50 11.63
N PRO A 381 -6.31 4.62 11.63
CA PRO A 381 -7.07 5.00 12.82
C PRO A 381 -8.27 4.05 12.95
N GLY A 382 -8.66 3.68 14.16
CA GLY A 382 -9.88 2.91 14.45
C GLY A 382 -9.64 1.55 15.10
N TRP A 383 -8.70 0.77 14.59
CA TRP A 383 -8.39 -0.55 15.14
C TRP A 383 -6.93 -0.66 15.55
N SER A 384 -6.64 -1.59 16.45
CA SER A 384 -5.29 -1.91 16.92
C SER A 384 -5.15 -3.42 17.06
N ALA A 385 -3.95 -3.93 16.81
CA ALA A 385 -3.53 -5.26 17.21
C ALA A 385 -2.40 -5.23 18.26
N GLY A 386 -2.26 -4.11 18.97
CA GLY A 386 -1.22 -3.87 19.96
C GLY A 386 0.19 -3.66 19.37
N LYS A 387 0.31 -3.42 18.06
CA LYS A 387 1.59 -3.17 17.37
C LYS A 387 2.24 -1.89 17.90
N TRP A 388 3.57 -1.83 17.99
CA TRP A 388 4.26 -0.71 18.64
C TRP A 388 3.97 0.66 18.00
N GLY A 389 4.17 0.81 16.69
CA GLY A 389 3.99 2.04 15.92
C GLY A 389 2.55 2.32 15.52
N GLU A 390 1.59 2.04 16.38
CA GLU A 390 0.18 2.42 16.20
C GLU A 390 -0.15 3.74 16.92
N TRP A 391 -1.28 4.34 16.55
CA TRP A 391 -1.82 5.54 17.18
C TRP A 391 -2.11 5.38 18.68
N TYR A 392 -2.28 4.15 19.17
CA TYR A 392 -2.84 3.87 20.49
C TYR A 392 -1.84 3.21 21.46
N PRO A 393 -1.95 3.52 22.77
CA PRO A 393 -1.07 2.98 23.80
C PRO A 393 -1.42 1.53 24.19
N ASP A 394 -2.45 0.95 23.59
CA ASP A 394 -2.91 -0.39 23.90
C ASP A 394 -1.84 -1.45 23.59
N ILE A 395 -1.72 -2.41 24.51
CA ILE A 395 -0.88 -3.61 24.37
C ILE A 395 -1.72 -4.86 24.68
N LEU A 396 -1.35 -5.98 24.08
CA LEU A 396 -1.96 -7.28 24.36
C LEU A 396 -1.56 -7.80 25.75
N ARG A 397 -2.54 -8.09 26.61
CA ARG A 397 -2.38 -8.80 27.87
C ARG A 397 -3.59 -9.72 28.10
N ASP A 398 -3.36 -10.96 28.50
CA ASP A 398 -4.43 -11.92 28.82
C ASP A 398 -5.49 -12.05 27.70
N GLY A 399 -5.04 -11.98 26.45
CA GLY A 399 -5.89 -12.08 25.26
C GLY A 399 -6.73 -10.83 24.94
N LYS A 400 -6.46 -9.68 25.58
CA LYS A 400 -7.18 -8.42 25.36
C LYS A 400 -6.22 -7.23 25.25
N LEU A 401 -6.64 -6.20 24.52
CA LEU A 401 -5.98 -4.91 24.56
C LEU A 401 -6.23 -4.21 25.90
N THR A 402 -5.18 -3.66 26.49
CA THR A 402 -5.25 -2.87 27.74
C THR A 402 -4.24 -1.73 27.73
N THR A 403 -4.54 -0.68 28.50
CA THR A 403 -3.65 0.44 28.81
C THR A 403 -3.18 0.43 30.26
N ASP A 404 -3.48 -0.63 31.03
CA ASP A 404 -3.05 -0.77 32.43
C ASP A 404 -1.52 -0.86 32.58
N ILE A 405 -0.84 -1.23 31.49
CA ILE A 405 0.61 -1.23 31.37
C ILE A 405 0.99 -0.21 30.32
N ALA A 406 1.97 0.64 30.64
CA ALA A 406 2.54 1.55 29.66
C ALA A 406 3.24 0.74 28.55
N LYS A 407 2.79 0.93 27.31
CA LYS A 407 3.42 0.36 26.12
C LYS A 407 4.85 0.89 25.96
N PRO A 408 5.87 0.01 26.01
CA PRO A 408 7.26 0.44 25.94
C PRO A 408 7.56 1.25 24.66
N TYR A 409 8.32 2.34 24.83
CA TYR A 409 8.75 3.26 23.77
C TYR A 409 7.63 3.88 22.91
N TRP A 410 6.37 3.70 23.28
CA TRP A 410 5.25 4.34 22.61
C TRP A 410 5.20 5.83 22.96
N GLN A 411 4.78 6.67 22.01
CA GLN A 411 4.86 8.11 22.16
C GLN A 411 3.47 8.74 22.32
N THR A 412 3.22 9.40 23.46
CA THR A 412 1.92 10.07 23.73
C THR A 412 1.56 11.14 22.71
N GLY A 413 2.55 11.73 22.02
CA GLY A 413 2.32 12.68 20.94
C GLY A 413 1.61 12.07 19.71
N TRP A 414 1.79 10.77 19.45
CA TRP A 414 1.12 10.07 18.35
C TRP A 414 -0.40 10.07 18.52
N LEU A 415 -0.89 9.72 19.71
CA LEU A 415 -2.32 9.79 20.03
C LEU A 415 -2.86 11.22 19.97
N LYS A 416 -2.10 12.20 20.46
CA LYS A 416 -2.51 13.60 20.36
C LYS A 416 -2.61 14.07 18.92
N GLN A 417 -1.73 13.60 18.03
CA GLN A 417 -1.81 13.91 16.61
C GLN A 417 -3.00 13.21 15.95
N HIS A 418 -3.24 11.94 16.28
CA HIS A 418 -4.45 11.21 15.88
C HIS A 418 -5.71 12.03 16.22
N ASP A 419 -5.86 12.43 17.48
CA ASP A 419 -7.06 13.14 17.96
C ASP A 419 -7.26 14.47 17.22
N ARG A 420 -6.19 15.22 16.96
CA ARG A 420 -6.25 16.47 16.18
C ARG A 420 -6.64 16.24 14.72
N LEU A 421 -6.19 15.14 14.11
CA LEU A 421 -6.54 14.78 12.74
C LEU A 421 -7.99 14.30 12.66
N MET A 422 -8.43 13.41 13.56
CA MET A 422 -9.81 12.92 13.60
C MET A 422 -10.80 14.04 13.87
N GLN A 423 -10.46 14.99 14.75
CA GLN A 423 -11.26 16.19 14.94
C GLN A 423 -11.42 17.00 13.64
N ALA A 424 -10.35 17.13 12.84
CA ALA A 424 -10.41 17.84 11.57
C ALA A 424 -11.23 17.06 10.52
N VAL A 425 -11.14 15.73 10.49
CA VAL A 425 -11.96 14.85 9.65
C VAL A 425 -13.45 15.02 9.98
N ALA A 426 -13.82 14.93 11.26
CA ALA A 426 -15.21 15.09 11.70
C ALA A 426 -15.77 16.51 11.49
N ALA A 427 -14.91 17.53 11.47
CA ALA A 427 -15.30 18.92 11.29
C ALA A 427 -15.49 19.34 9.81
N MET A 428 -15.29 18.44 8.85
CA MET A 428 -15.46 18.74 7.42
C MET A 428 -16.91 19.18 7.11
N PRO A 429 -17.13 20.38 6.55
CA PRO A 429 -18.46 20.94 6.42
C PRO A 429 -19.26 20.31 5.26
N GLY A 430 -20.40 19.68 5.57
CA GLY A 430 -21.31 19.13 4.54
C GLY A 430 -20.71 17.98 3.72
N ARG A 431 -19.81 17.22 4.34
CA ARG A 431 -19.11 16.07 3.74
C ARG A 431 -19.23 14.84 4.61
N ILE A 432 -18.97 13.70 3.99
CA ILE A 432 -18.80 12.42 4.66
C ILE A 432 -17.40 12.42 5.31
N PRO A 433 -17.27 12.33 6.63
CA PRO A 433 -15.98 12.16 7.29
C PRO A 433 -15.47 10.73 7.06
N LEU A 434 -14.66 10.51 6.03
CA LEU A 434 -14.22 9.18 5.62
C LEU A 434 -12.70 8.99 5.72
N VAL A 435 -12.30 7.91 6.38
CA VAL A 435 -10.93 7.40 6.41
C VAL A 435 -10.88 5.96 5.89
N ILE A 436 -9.99 5.68 4.94
CA ILE A 436 -9.76 4.34 4.39
C ILE A 436 -8.28 4.01 4.58
N SER A 437 -7.95 2.85 5.14
CA SER A 437 -6.58 2.58 5.59
C SER A 437 -6.13 1.11 5.43
N GLY A 438 -4.84 0.87 5.71
CA GLY A 438 -4.12 -0.37 5.45
C GLY A 438 -3.54 -1.04 6.70
N ASP A 439 -2.32 -1.62 6.58
CA ASP A 439 -1.43 -2.18 7.64
C ASP A 439 -1.95 -3.35 8.49
N LEU A 440 -3.20 -3.34 8.94
CA LEU A 440 -3.72 -4.31 9.91
C LEU A 440 -4.05 -5.68 9.31
N HIS A 441 -3.88 -5.89 8.00
CA HIS A 441 -4.21 -7.14 7.31
C HIS A 441 -5.64 -7.61 7.60
N ALA A 442 -6.61 -6.70 7.50
CA ALA A 442 -8.01 -7.02 7.71
C ALA A 442 -8.93 -6.23 6.78
N ILE A 443 -10.17 -6.71 6.65
CA ILE A 443 -11.29 -5.96 6.06
C ILE A 443 -12.23 -5.58 7.20
N ALA A 444 -12.60 -4.31 7.31
CA ALA A 444 -13.47 -3.82 8.38
C ALA A 444 -14.22 -2.55 7.97
N GLU A 445 -15.31 -2.28 8.67
CA GLU A 445 -16.09 -1.04 8.55
C GLU A 445 -16.64 -0.67 9.91
N GLY A 446 -16.47 0.59 10.31
CA GLY A 446 -17.04 1.09 11.55
C GLY A 446 -17.16 2.61 11.58
N ARG A 447 -17.87 3.09 12.58
CA ARG A 447 -18.07 4.51 12.86
C ARG A 447 -17.38 4.89 14.15
N MET A 448 -16.42 5.79 14.09
CA MET A 448 -15.83 6.39 15.28
C MET A 448 -16.80 7.42 15.85
N MET A 449 -17.34 7.10 17.03
CA MET A 449 -18.30 7.94 17.75
C MET A 449 -17.59 8.92 18.67
N SER A 450 -16.42 8.55 19.20
CA SER A 450 -15.57 9.42 20.01
C SER A 450 -14.11 8.95 20.02
N SER A 451 -13.21 9.88 20.36
CA SER A 451 -11.79 9.61 20.64
C SER A 451 -11.38 10.35 21.90
N GLY A 452 -11.13 9.63 22.98
CA GLY A 452 -10.91 10.23 24.31
C GLY A 452 -12.08 11.11 24.74
N SER A 453 -11.83 12.42 24.89
CA SER A 453 -12.85 13.42 25.25
C SER A 453 -13.55 14.06 24.04
N LEU A 454 -13.14 13.73 22.81
CA LEU A 454 -13.74 14.27 21.59
C LEU A 454 -15.01 13.49 21.23
N ASP A 455 -16.12 14.20 21.09
CA ASP A 455 -17.41 13.63 20.69
C ASP A 455 -17.69 13.87 19.20
N PHE A 456 -17.83 12.79 18.45
CA PHE A 456 -18.18 12.79 17.02
C PHE A 456 -19.60 12.28 16.77
N SER A 457 -20.41 12.04 17.80
CA SER A 457 -21.74 11.41 17.67
C SER A 457 -22.70 12.12 16.70
N LYS A 458 -22.54 13.43 16.49
CA LYS A 458 -23.31 14.22 15.52
C LYS A 458 -22.85 14.09 14.08
N ASN A 459 -21.58 13.75 13.85
CA ASN A 459 -20.99 13.50 12.55
C ASN A 459 -19.91 12.42 12.66
N PRO A 460 -20.28 11.14 12.88
CA PRO A 460 -19.33 10.07 13.17
C PRO A 460 -18.38 9.85 12.00
N ILE A 461 -17.11 9.57 12.29
CA ILE A 461 -16.11 9.30 11.25
C ILE A 461 -16.30 7.87 10.75
N GLU A 462 -16.57 7.71 9.46
CA GLU A 462 -16.58 6.41 8.79
C GLU A 462 -15.13 5.95 8.60
N VAL A 463 -14.82 4.76 9.11
CA VAL A 463 -13.48 4.17 9.12
C VAL A 463 -13.53 2.80 8.45
N ILE A 464 -12.63 2.59 7.49
CA ILE A 464 -12.58 1.39 6.66
C ILE A 464 -11.17 0.82 6.59
N LEU A 465 -11.06 -0.50 6.73
CA LEU A 465 -9.89 -1.26 6.31
C LEU A 465 -10.16 -1.85 4.92
N ALA A 466 -9.37 -1.46 3.92
CA ALA A 466 -9.62 -1.77 2.51
C ALA A 466 -9.46 -3.26 2.15
N GLY A 467 -8.80 -4.03 3.02
CA GLY A 467 -8.47 -5.43 2.79
C GLY A 467 -7.06 -5.64 2.24
N PRO A 468 -6.31 -6.63 2.77
CA PRO A 468 -5.01 -7.01 2.24
C PRO A 468 -5.16 -7.82 0.96
N LEU A 469 -4.31 -7.57 -0.05
CA LEU A 469 -4.25 -8.46 -1.21
C LEU A 469 -3.40 -9.71 -0.95
N GLY A 470 -2.35 -9.60 -0.14
CA GLY A 470 -1.22 -10.53 -0.13
C GLY A 470 -0.98 -11.32 1.15
N THR A 471 -1.80 -11.19 2.17
CA THR A 471 -1.53 -11.79 3.49
C THR A 471 -1.68 -13.31 3.48
N GLY A 472 -0.67 -13.99 4.03
CA GLY A 472 -0.67 -15.44 4.28
C GLY A 472 -0.84 -15.80 5.75
N ASP A 473 -0.75 -17.11 6.07
CA ASP A 473 -1.02 -17.67 7.41
C ASP A 473 -0.29 -16.94 8.55
N ARG A 474 0.96 -16.53 8.31
CA ARG A 474 1.83 -15.94 9.34
C ARG A 474 1.73 -14.41 9.41
N GLY A 475 1.14 -13.76 8.41
CA GLY A 475 1.00 -12.32 8.36
C GLY A 475 -0.22 -11.80 9.12
N TRP A 476 -1.25 -12.64 9.30
CA TRP A 476 -2.45 -12.28 10.06
C TRP A 476 -2.11 -11.80 11.48
N PRO A 477 -2.68 -10.69 11.98
CA PRO A 477 -2.44 -10.21 13.33
C PRO A 477 -2.68 -11.27 14.40
N SER A 478 -3.73 -12.09 14.25
CA SER A 478 -4.00 -13.16 15.21
C SER A 478 -2.86 -14.17 15.32
N ALA A 479 -2.18 -14.45 14.20
CA ALA A 479 -1.06 -15.38 14.13
C ALA A 479 0.26 -14.72 14.56
N PHE A 480 0.51 -13.48 14.11
CA PHE A 480 1.77 -12.78 14.36
C PHE A 480 1.84 -12.17 15.76
N ARG A 481 0.71 -11.67 16.27
CA ARG A 481 0.61 -10.89 17.52
C ARG A 481 -0.22 -11.60 18.60
N GLY A 482 -0.95 -12.68 18.26
CA GLY A 482 -1.81 -13.41 19.20
C GLY A 482 -3.18 -12.78 19.42
N ILE A 483 -3.51 -11.71 18.69
CA ILE A 483 -4.83 -11.05 18.71
C ILE A 483 -5.15 -10.49 17.33
N GLY A 484 -6.41 -10.60 16.91
CA GLY A 484 -6.90 -9.89 15.73
C GLY A 484 -7.03 -8.39 15.98
N ALA A 485 -7.28 -7.62 14.91
CA ALA A 485 -7.60 -6.20 15.05
C ALA A 485 -8.86 -6.00 15.92
N SER A 486 -8.78 -5.09 16.88
CA SER A 486 -9.88 -4.77 17.80
C SER A 486 -9.91 -3.27 18.12
N VAL A 487 -11.05 -2.78 18.59
CA VAL A 487 -11.23 -1.36 18.93
C VAL A 487 -10.34 -1.02 20.14
N PRO A 488 -9.40 -0.05 20.03
CA PRO A 488 -8.58 0.41 21.13
C PRO A 488 -9.44 1.05 22.23
N THR A 489 -8.97 0.97 23.47
CA THR A 489 -9.71 1.49 24.64
C THR A 489 -9.93 3.01 24.61
N HIS A 490 -9.11 3.75 23.87
CA HIS A 490 -9.27 5.21 23.69
C HIS A 490 -10.44 5.59 22.79
N LEU A 491 -10.98 4.64 22.02
CA LEU A 491 -12.03 4.89 21.04
C LEU A 491 -13.36 4.30 21.46
N GLN A 492 -14.44 5.00 21.10
CA GLN A 492 -15.76 4.40 21.00
C GLN A 492 -16.10 4.21 19.53
N MET A 493 -16.23 2.96 19.10
CA MET A 493 -16.64 2.64 17.73
C MET A 493 -17.93 1.82 17.69
N GLN A 494 -18.75 2.09 16.68
CA GLN A 494 -19.78 1.18 16.22
C GLN A 494 -19.23 0.37 15.04
N GLU A 495 -18.95 -0.90 15.24
CA GLU A 495 -18.46 -1.79 14.19
C GLU A 495 -19.63 -2.30 13.32
N ASN A 496 -19.72 -1.83 12.09
CA ASN A 496 -20.70 -2.29 11.10
C ASN A 496 -20.26 -3.61 10.44
N LEU A 497 -18.94 -3.79 10.31
CA LEU A 497 -18.25 -5.03 9.97
C LEU A 497 -17.02 -5.13 10.88
N LYS A 498 -17.06 -6.07 11.82
CA LYS A 498 -15.88 -6.40 12.64
C LYS A 498 -14.72 -6.82 11.73
N PRO A 499 -13.46 -6.55 12.12
CA PRO A 499 -12.30 -6.96 11.35
C PRO A 499 -12.33 -8.46 11.01
N ILE A 500 -12.16 -8.75 9.72
CA ILE A 500 -11.98 -10.12 9.22
C ILE A 500 -10.59 -10.26 8.59
N GLU A 501 -9.93 -11.36 8.93
CA GLU A 501 -8.61 -11.76 8.40
C GLU A 501 -8.82 -12.61 7.15
N GLU A 502 -9.20 -11.96 6.06
CA GLU A 502 -9.35 -12.55 4.72
C GLU A 502 -8.75 -11.58 3.70
N ASN A 503 -8.23 -12.10 2.59
CA ASN A 503 -7.67 -11.26 1.54
C ASN A 503 -8.80 -10.59 0.76
N GLY A 504 -8.58 -9.40 0.20
CA GLY A 504 -9.63 -8.68 -0.49
C GLY A 504 -9.21 -7.30 -0.97
N PHE A 505 -10.22 -6.55 -1.40
CA PHE A 505 -10.11 -5.17 -1.85
C PHE A 505 -11.49 -4.52 -1.76
N ILE A 506 -11.55 -3.21 -1.93
CA ILE A 506 -12.81 -2.48 -2.08
C ILE A 506 -12.91 -1.79 -3.45
N ILE A 507 -14.14 -1.60 -3.91
CA ILE A 507 -14.48 -0.66 -4.99
C ILE A 507 -15.31 0.46 -4.37
N ALA A 508 -14.86 1.70 -4.54
CA ALA A 508 -15.54 2.91 -4.06
C ALA A 508 -16.02 3.76 -5.25
N ASP A 509 -17.33 3.96 -5.35
CA ASP A 509 -18.00 4.79 -6.35
C ASP A 509 -18.44 6.11 -5.72
N PHE A 510 -17.99 7.23 -6.27
CA PHE A 510 -18.34 8.57 -5.84
C PHE A 510 -19.32 9.18 -6.83
N THR A 511 -20.38 9.81 -6.32
CA THR A 511 -21.26 10.73 -7.04
C THR A 511 -21.31 12.05 -6.28
N PRO A 512 -21.88 13.15 -6.79
CA PRO A 512 -21.95 14.40 -6.03
C PRO A 512 -22.67 14.27 -4.66
N GLU A 513 -23.52 13.26 -4.48
CA GLU A 513 -24.37 13.06 -3.31
C GLU A 513 -23.84 11.98 -2.34
N SER A 514 -23.05 11.01 -2.84
CA SER A 514 -22.77 9.79 -2.09
C SER A 514 -21.44 9.15 -2.44
N ILE A 515 -21.02 8.21 -1.57
CA ILE A 515 -19.94 7.26 -1.80
C ILE A 515 -20.50 5.86 -1.55
N THR A 516 -20.51 4.99 -2.57
CA THR A 516 -20.88 3.58 -2.43
C THR A 516 -19.64 2.71 -2.38
N ILE A 517 -19.53 1.87 -1.35
CA ILE A 517 -18.36 1.04 -1.09
C ILE A 517 -18.76 -0.42 -1.15
N ARG A 518 -18.07 -1.18 -1.99
CA ARG A 518 -18.30 -2.61 -2.24
C ARG A 518 -17.08 -3.39 -1.76
N TYR A 519 -17.31 -4.34 -0.86
CA TYR A 519 -16.26 -5.11 -0.23
C TYR A 519 -16.15 -6.50 -0.84
N PHE A 520 -14.94 -6.91 -1.18
CA PHE A 520 -14.64 -8.22 -1.75
C PHE A 520 -13.71 -8.96 -0.80
N ARG A 521 -13.87 -10.29 -0.73
CA ARG A 521 -13.05 -11.14 0.13
C ARG A 521 -12.76 -12.48 -0.53
N PHE A 522 -11.61 -13.03 -0.19
CA PHE A 522 -11.12 -14.33 -0.63
C PHE A 522 -10.36 -15.00 0.51
N ASN A 523 -10.75 -16.24 0.79
CA ASN A 523 -10.13 -17.08 1.81
C ASN A 523 -9.57 -18.35 1.16
N TYR A 524 -8.25 -18.39 0.96
CA TYR A 524 -7.57 -19.50 0.29
C TYR A 524 -7.65 -20.84 1.05
N HIS A 525 -8.01 -20.83 2.34
CA HIS A 525 -8.27 -22.06 3.11
C HIS A 525 -9.66 -22.63 2.86
N LYS A 526 -10.61 -21.81 2.39
CA LYS A 526 -12.04 -22.17 2.27
C LYS A 526 -12.53 -22.19 0.83
N GLN A 527 -11.82 -21.52 -0.08
CA GLN A 527 -12.26 -21.29 -1.44
C GLN A 527 -11.18 -21.71 -2.41
N ALA A 528 -11.62 -22.36 -3.50
CA ALA A 528 -10.74 -22.68 -4.60
C ALA A 528 -10.31 -21.38 -5.34
N PRO A 529 -9.10 -21.31 -5.91
CA PRO A 529 -8.61 -20.14 -6.63
C PRO A 529 -9.55 -19.62 -7.73
N GLU A 530 -10.32 -20.50 -8.38
CA GLU A 530 -11.25 -20.20 -9.47
C GLU A 530 -12.36 -19.23 -9.06
N VAL A 531 -12.71 -19.19 -7.77
CA VAL A 531 -13.72 -18.28 -7.24
C VAL A 531 -13.30 -16.81 -7.39
N ILE A 532 -11.99 -16.52 -7.41
CA ILE A 532 -11.46 -15.14 -7.53
C ILE A 532 -12.05 -14.42 -8.75
N ASP A 533 -12.15 -15.12 -9.88
CA ASP A 533 -12.51 -14.52 -11.16
C ASP A 533 -14.00 -14.09 -11.21
N THR A 534 -14.81 -14.55 -10.26
CA THR A 534 -16.24 -14.29 -10.16
C THR A 534 -16.66 -13.69 -8.82
N LEU A 535 -15.72 -13.17 -8.02
CA LEU A 535 -16.03 -12.60 -6.70
C LEU A 535 -17.06 -11.48 -6.81
N GLU A 536 -18.20 -11.65 -6.16
CA GLU A 536 -19.19 -10.60 -5.96
C GLU A 536 -18.98 -9.92 -4.61
N PRO A 537 -19.43 -8.66 -4.45
CA PRO A 537 -19.26 -7.98 -3.18
C PRO A 537 -20.07 -8.70 -2.09
N PHE A 538 -19.42 -9.06 -0.99
CA PHE A 538 -20.11 -9.68 0.16
C PHE A 538 -20.82 -8.65 1.03
N ARG A 539 -20.47 -7.37 0.85
CA ARG A 539 -21.08 -6.22 1.54
C ARG A 539 -21.06 -5.00 0.63
N VAL A 540 -22.12 -4.19 0.72
CA VAL A 540 -22.24 -2.90 0.05
C VAL A 540 -22.74 -1.88 1.05
N THR A 541 -22.05 -0.74 1.13
CA THR A 541 -22.37 0.37 2.05
C THR A 541 -22.50 1.66 1.24
N GLU A 542 -23.62 2.36 1.37
CA GLU A 542 -23.83 3.68 0.78
C GLU A 542 -23.70 4.75 1.88
N LEU A 543 -22.71 5.64 1.72
CA LEU A 543 -22.48 6.80 2.57
C LEU A 543 -23.06 8.03 1.86
N LYS A 544 -24.01 8.72 2.50
CA LYS A 544 -24.65 9.91 1.94
C LYS A 544 -24.09 11.16 2.60
N ARG A 545 -23.92 12.22 1.81
CA ARG A 545 -23.55 13.53 2.34
C ARG A 545 -24.69 14.06 3.23
N PRO A 546 -24.37 14.75 4.35
CA PRO A 546 -25.34 15.36 5.25
C PRO A 546 -26.24 16.41 4.61
#